data_AF-A0A518DR65-F1
#
_entry.id   AF-A0A518DR65-F1
#
_cell.length_a   1.000
_cell.length_b   1.000
_cell.length_c   1.000
_cell.angle_alpha   90.00
_cell.angle_beta   90.00
_cell.angle_gamma   90.00
#
_symmetry.space_group_name_H-M   'P 1'
#
loop_
_entity.id
_entity.type
_entity.pdbx_description
1 polymer ?
#
loop_
_entity_poly.entity_id
_entity_poly.type
_entity_poly.pdbx_seq_one_letter_code
_entity_poly.pdbx_strand_id
1 'polypeptide(L)'
;MTQDINVLALVKGEERYVFLYDDSNRAETLRTLGRYASNPELSFTWYDAAVLSQKIRKSAQKAAASEKASEKKEHSRFQLPSASDSFLPDDCS
;
A
#
# COMPACT_ATOMS: atom_id res chain seq x y z
N MET A 1 12.78 8.74 -3.93
CA MET A 1 12.36 8.06 -2.69
C MET A 1 11.01 8.60 -2.29
N THR A 2 9.95 8.10 -2.94
CA THR A 2 8.57 8.36 -2.53
C THR A 2 8.35 7.61 -1.22
N GLN A 3 8.06 8.34 -0.15
CA GLN A 3 7.77 7.75 1.17
C GLN A 3 6.29 7.38 1.16
N ASP A 4 5.98 6.09 1.11
CA ASP A 4 4.61 5.60 1.17
C ASP A 4 4.10 5.61 2.61
N ILE A 5 3.47 6.73 2.98
CA ILE A 5 2.88 6.94 4.30
C ILE A 5 1.61 6.10 4.42
N ASN A 6 1.57 5.25 5.44
CA ASN A 6 0.40 4.47 5.82
C ASN A 6 -0.30 5.13 7.01
N VAL A 7 -1.64 5.14 6.99
CA VAL A 7 -2.46 5.75 8.06
C VAL A 7 -3.46 4.73 8.60
N LEU A 8 -3.59 4.67 9.93
CA LEU A 8 -4.59 3.89 10.64
C LEU A 8 -5.43 4.78 11.54
N ALA A 9 -6.75 4.71 11.39
CA ALA A 9 -7.69 5.40 12.24
C ALA A 9 -8.49 4.39 13.07
N LEU A 10 -8.58 4.63 14.37
CA LEU A 10 -9.47 3.94 15.30
C LEU A 10 -10.37 4.99 15.96
N VAL A 11 -11.68 4.77 15.91
CA VAL A 11 -12.68 5.62 16.57
C VAL A 11 -13.34 4.79 17.65
N LYS A 12 -13.31 5.28 18.89
CA LYS A 12 -13.90 4.61 20.05
C LYS A 12 -14.67 5.63 20.88
N GLY A 13 -15.98 5.68 20.67
CA GLY A 13 -16.82 6.72 21.27
C GLY A 13 -16.41 8.11 20.77
N GLU A 14 -16.06 8.99 21.71
CA GLU A 14 -15.61 10.36 21.41
C GLU A 14 -14.11 10.44 21.10
N GLU A 15 -13.33 9.41 21.42
CA GLU A 15 -11.89 9.39 21.20
C GLU A 15 -11.52 8.86 19.81
N ARG A 16 -10.58 9.56 19.16
CA ARG A 16 -10.13 9.27 17.79
C ARG A 16 -8.61 9.15 17.79
N TYR A 17 -8.13 7.95 17.49
CA TYR A 17 -6.71 7.66 17.43
C TYR A 17 -6.29 7.53 15.97
N VAL A 18 -5.34 8.37 15.55
CA VAL A 18 -4.76 8.34 14.21
C VAL A 18 -3.27 8.02 14.33
N PHE A 19 -2.85 6.92 13.73
CA PHE A 19 -1.46 6.50 13.69
C PHE A 19 -0.94 6.59 12.25
N LEU A 20 0.10 7.39 12.05
CA LEU A 20 0.83 7.48 10.79
C LEU A 20 2.13 6.69 10.92
N TYR A 21 2.46 5.91 9.90
CA TYR A 21 3.68 5.12 9.87
C TYR A 21 4.12 4.84 8.44
N ASP A 22 5.42 4.59 8.29
CA ASP A 22 6.05 4.16 7.04
C ASP A 22 6.63 2.76 7.21
N ASP A 23 7.04 2.12 6.11
CA ASP A 23 7.71 0.80 6.13
C ASP A 23 8.89 0.74 7.11
N SER A 24 9.71 1.80 7.14
CA SER A 24 10.89 1.91 8.02
C SER A 24 10.54 2.02 9.50
N ASN A 25 9.39 2.62 9.83
CA ASN A 25 9.02 2.97 11.21
C ASN A 25 7.99 2.00 11.83
N ARG A 26 7.60 0.93 11.13
CA ARG A 26 6.62 -0.06 11.61
C ARG A 26 6.94 -0.61 13.00
N ALA A 27 8.21 -0.94 13.24
CA ALA A 27 8.64 -1.51 14.51
C ALA A 27 8.45 -0.52 15.67
N GLU A 28 8.68 0.78 15.41
CA GLU A 28 8.43 1.83 16.37
C GLU A 28 6.93 2.03 16.61
N THR A 29 6.12 2.05 15.57
CA THR A 29 4.65 2.14 15.69
C THR A 29 4.09 1.00 16.53
N LEU A 30 4.54 -0.24 16.33
CA LEU A 30 4.13 -1.40 17.13
C LEU A 30 4.47 -1.22 18.62
N ARG A 31 5.64 -0.66 18.93
CA ARG A 31 6.03 -0.35 20.32
C ARG A 31 5.14 0.74 20.92
N THR A 32 4.82 1.77 20.15
CA THR A 32 3.94 2.86 20.57
C THR A 32 2.51 2.34 20.86
N LEU A 33 1.98 1.46 20.01
CA LEU A 33 0.68 0.80 20.24
C LEU A 33 0.69 0.02 21.57
N GLY A 34 1.76 -0.70 21.88
CA GLY A 34 1.89 -1.42 23.16
C GLY A 34 1.92 -0.48 24.37
N ARG A 35 2.61 0.67 24.26
CA ARG A 35 2.63 1.70 25.31
C ARG A 35 1.26 2.33 25.53
N TYR A 36 0.53 2.62 24.45
CA TYR A 36 -0.81 3.19 24.55
C TYR A 36 -1.78 2.21 25.19
N ALA A 37 -1.68 0.91 24.88
CA ALA A 37 -2.47 -0.15 25.51
C ALA A 37 -2.17 -0.35 27.00
N SER A 38 -0.97 0.05 27.43
CA SER A 38 -0.56 0.00 28.83
C SER A 38 -1.02 1.24 29.60
N ASN A 39 -1.54 2.28 28.93
CA ASN A 39 -2.00 3.49 29.58
C ASN A 39 -3.52 3.43 29.83
N PRO A 40 -3.96 3.29 31.11
CA PRO A 40 -5.38 3.21 31.44
C PRO A 40 -6.14 4.54 31.29
N GLU A 41 -5.44 5.67 31.08
CA GLU A 41 -6.08 6.97 30.83
C GLU A 41 -6.61 7.11 29.40
N LEU A 42 -6.20 6.22 28.49
CA LEU A 42 -6.70 6.16 27.13
C LEU A 42 -7.78 5.08 27.05
N SER A 43 -8.83 5.29 26.25
CA SER A 43 -9.72 4.19 25.85
C SER A 43 -9.04 3.15 24.94
N PHE A 44 -7.72 3.14 24.84
CA PHE A 44 -6.97 2.25 23.98
C PHE A 44 -6.55 0.98 24.71
N THR A 45 -7.09 -0.19 24.30
CA THR A 45 -6.84 -1.46 24.99
C THR A 45 -5.78 -2.32 24.31
N TRP A 46 -5.26 -3.32 25.02
CA TRP A 46 -4.39 -4.36 24.42
C TRP A 46 -5.04 -5.08 23.24
N TYR A 47 -6.37 -5.20 23.24
CA TYR A 47 -7.12 -5.75 22.12
C TYR A 47 -7.05 -4.84 20.89
N ASP A 48 -7.26 -3.54 21.08
CA ASP A 48 -7.15 -2.55 20.00
C ASP A 48 -5.75 -2.53 19.39
N ALA A 49 -4.70 -2.61 20.23
CA ALA A 49 -3.31 -2.72 19.80
C ALA A 49 -3.06 -3.96 18.94
N ALA A 50 -3.60 -5.11 19.33
CA ALA A 50 -3.43 -6.37 18.60
C ALA A 50 -4.11 -6.31 17.22
N VAL A 51 -5.33 -5.75 17.16
CA VAL A 51 -6.09 -5.57 15.91
C VAL A 51 -5.35 -4.61 14.96
N LEU A 52 -4.87 -3.48 15.47
CA LEU A 52 -4.10 -2.51 14.68
C LEU A 52 -2.78 -3.10 14.20
N SER A 53 -2.06 -3.84 15.06
CA SER A 53 -0.82 -4.53 14.71
C SER A 53 -1.02 -5.53 13.56
N GLN A 54 -2.14 -6.25 13.55
CA GLN A 54 -2.47 -7.16 12.46
C GLN A 54 -2.76 -6.42 11.15
N LYS A 55 -3.42 -5.26 11.22
CA LYS A 55 -3.66 -4.41 10.04
C LYS A 55 -2.36 -3.88 9.43
N ILE A 56 -1.40 -3.44 10.25
CA ILE A 56 -0.07 -3.00 9.79
C ILE A 56 0.60 -4.10 8.97
N ARG A 57 0.59 -5.33 9.47
CA ARG A 57 1.20 -6.49 8.79
C ARG A 57 0.52 -6.82 7.46
N LYS A 58 -0.82 -6.71 7.39
CA LYS A 58 -1.58 -6.94 6.15
C LYS A 58 -1.40 -5.83 5.11
N SER A 59 -1.27 -4.58 5.54
CA SER A 59 -1.04 -3.43 4.64
C SER A 59 0.25 -3.59 3.84
N ALA A 60 1.32 -4.07 4.51
CA ALA A 60 2.60 -4.38 3.89
C ALA A 60 2.48 -5.37 2.71
N GLN A 61 1.69 -6.43 2.89
CA GLN A 61 1.47 -7.44 1.85
C GLN A 61 0.67 -6.89 0.66
N LYS A 62 -0.24 -5.96 0.93
CA LYS A 62 -1.10 -5.37 -0.10
C LYS A 62 -0.34 -4.36 -0.97
N ALA A 63 0.53 -3.55 -0.36
CA ALA A 63 1.40 -2.60 -1.07
C ALA A 63 2.35 -3.33 -2.03
N ALA A 64 3.03 -4.38 -1.57
CA ALA A 64 3.91 -5.19 -2.41
C ALA A 64 3.17 -5.95 -3.53
N ALA A 65 1.89 -6.27 -3.34
CA ALA A 65 1.07 -6.94 -4.36
C ALA A 65 0.50 -5.98 -5.40
N SER A 66 0.22 -4.72 -5.05
CA SER A 66 -0.31 -3.73 -5.99
C SER A 66 0.72 -3.26 -7.02
N GLU A 67 2.00 -3.15 -6.65
CA GLU A 67 3.07 -2.81 -7.61
C GLU A 67 3.22 -3.91 -8.66
N LYS A 68 3.32 -5.18 -8.24
CA LYS A 68 3.47 -6.32 -9.16
C LYS A 68 2.25 -6.57 -10.05
N ALA A 69 1.05 -6.19 -9.60
CA ALA A 69 -0.16 -6.31 -10.40
C ALA A 69 -0.29 -5.17 -11.43
N SER A 70 0.25 -3.98 -11.14
CA SER A 70 0.22 -2.84 -12.05
C SER A 70 1.17 -3.02 -13.24
N GLU A 71 2.37 -3.55 -13.02
CA GLU A 71 3.33 -3.86 -14.10
C GLU A 71 2.80 -4.92 -15.08
N LYS A 72 1.97 -5.86 -14.60
CA LYS A 72 1.42 -6.95 -15.44
C LYS A 72 0.28 -6.49 -16.36
N LYS A 73 -0.38 -5.36 -16.07
CA LYS A 73 -1.46 -4.82 -16.92
C LYS A 73 -0.95 -3.90 -18.03
N GLU A 74 0.21 -3.28 -17.85
CA GLU A 74 0.76 -2.34 -18.83
C GLU A 74 1.40 -3.04 -20.03
N HIS A 75 1.99 -4.24 -19.84
CA HIS A 75 2.58 -5.02 -20.93
C HIS A 75 1.60 -5.85 -21.78
N SER A 76 0.31 -5.90 -21.45
CA SER A 76 -0.68 -6.63 -22.27
C SER A 76 -1.49 -5.74 -23.21
N ARG A 77 -1.27 -4.41 -23.21
CA ARG A 77 -2.12 -3.46 -23.96
C ARG A 77 -1.56 -3.00 -25.30
N PHE A 78 -0.34 -3.37 -25.68
CA PHE A 78 0.21 -2.94 -26.97
C PHE A 78 1.08 -4.03 -27.62
N GLN A 79 0.44 -5.11 -28.08
CA GLN A 79 0.96 -5.83 -29.24
C GLN A 79 0.32 -5.20 -30.46
N LEU A 80 1.06 -4.32 -31.15
CA LEU A 80 0.75 -4.02 -32.54
C LEU A 80 1.10 -5.27 -33.36
N PRO A 81 0.21 -5.75 -34.23
CA PRO A 81 0.67 -6.58 -35.32
C PRO A 81 1.67 -5.75 -36.13
N SER A 82 2.88 -6.27 -36.27
CA SER A 82 3.86 -5.78 -37.25
C SER A 82 3.19 -5.86 -38.61
N ALA A 83 2.62 -4.75 -39.08
CA ALA A 83 2.26 -4.60 -40.48
C ALA A 83 3.58 -4.44 -41.25
N SER A 84 4.23 -5.57 -41.45
CA SER A 84 5.20 -5.77 -42.52
C SER A 84 4.39 -5.77 -43.82
N ASP A 85 4.00 -4.59 -44.30
CA ASP A 85 3.47 -4.45 -45.65
C ASP A 85 4.54 -3.78 -46.51
N SER A 86 5.41 -4.64 -47.03
CA SER A 86 6.32 -4.33 -48.11
C SER A 86 5.49 -4.09 -49.39
N PHE A 87 5.16 -2.85 -49.67
CA PHE A 87 4.65 -2.45 -50.99
C PHE A 87 5.48 -1.29 -51.56
N LEU A 88 6.61 -1.66 -52.15
CA LEU A 88 7.12 -0.99 -53.34
C LEU A 88 6.51 -1.72 -54.54
N PRO A 89 5.81 -0.99 -55.42
CA PRO A 89 5.99 -1.21 -56.83
C PRO A 89 6.46 0.07 -57.51
N ASP A 90 7.52 -0.14 -58.29
CA ASP A 90 8.08 0.69 -59.34
C ASP A 90 7.02 1.36 -60.25
N ASP A 91 7.42 2.50 -60.80
CA ASP A 91 7.02 3.06 -62.11
C ASP A 91 5.65 3.76 -62.25
N CYS A 92 5.68 5.09 -62.47
CA CYS A 92 5.11 5.68 -63.69
C CYS A 92 5.38 7.21 -63.82
N SER A 93 6.12 7.55 -64.90
CA SER A 93 6.22 8.83 -65.65
C SER A 93 6.78 10.10 -65.01
#